data_AF-S8CIC1-F1
#
_entry.id   AF-S8CIC1-F1
#
_cell.length_a   1.000
_cell.length_b   1.000
_cell.length_c   1.000
_cell.angle_alpha   90.00
_cell.angle_beta   90.00
_cell.angle_gamma   90.00
#
_symmetry.space_group_name_H-M   'P 1'
#
loop_
_entity.id
_entity.type
_entity.pdbx_description
1 polymer ?
#
loop_
_entity_poly.entity_id
_entity_poly.type
_entity_poly.pdbx_seq_one_letter_code
_entity_poly.pdbx_strand_id
1 'polypeptide(L)'
;IFGPLIADQVADLTRIKNGYKISSKELIESLWLQKKYDLLLIKLIDRLHNMQTIHAKPIDKIQKTVTETVQSFIAFAMHAQFKDLETIMYQLC
;
A
#
# COMPACT_ATOMS: atom_id res chain seq x y z
N ILE A 1 -15.50 18.47 10.39
CA ILE A 1 -14.90 18.51 9.03
C ILE A 1 -13.39 18.35 9.22
N PHE A 2 -12.75 17.41 8.52
CA PHE A 2 -11.29 17.29 8.54
C PHE A 2 -10.66 18.43 7.73
N GLY A 3 -9.57 19.04 8.22
CA GLY A 3 -8.95 20.21 7.61
C GLY A 3 -8.26 19.92 6.26
N PRO A 4 -7.79 20.97 5.56
CA PRO A 4 -7.21 20.86 4.21
C PRO A 4 -6.03 19.88 4.13
N LEU A 5 -5.20 19.82 5.19
CA LEU A 5 -4.10 18.86 5.27
C LEU A 5 -4.57 17.40 5.10
N ILE A 6 -5.66 17.02 5.77
CA ILE A 6 -6.19 15.66 5.68
C ILE A 6 -6.78 15.41 4.29
N ALA A 7 -7.43 16.41 3.69
CA ALA A 7 -7.96 16.30 2.33
C ALA A 7 -6.83 16.04 1.32
N ASP A 8 -5.72 16.76 1.43
CA ASP A 8 -4.54 16.59 0.57
C ASP A 8 -3.90 15.22 0.78
N GLN A 9 -3.76 14.77 2.03
CA GLN A 9 -3.23 13.43 2.35
C GLN A 9 -4.10 12.30 1.77
N VAL A 10 -5.43 12.43 1.83
CA VAL A 10 -6.36 11.46 1.23
C VAL A 10 -6.26 11.47 -0.29
N ALA A 11 -6.11 12.65 -0.91
CA ALA A 11 -5.88 12.77 -2.35
C ALA A 11 -4.54 12.13 -2.78
N ASP A 12 -3.49 12.30 -1.98
CA ASP A 12 -2.18 11.68 -2.22
C ASP A 12 -2.23 10.15 -2.18
N LEU A 13 -2.97 9.59 -1.22
CA LEU A 13 -3.18 8.14 -1.06
C LEU A 13 -3.99 7.50 -2.20
N THR A 14 -4.63 8.31 -3.04
CA THR A 14 -5.42 7.83 -4.18
C THR A 14 -4.50 7.44 -5.35
N ARG A 15 -4.77 6.28 -5.95
CA ARG A 15 -4.03 5.76 -7.12
C ARG A 15 -4.45 6.40 -8.45
N ILE A 16 -5.40 7.33 -8.44
CA ILE A 16 -5.78 8.08 -9.63
C ILE A 16 -4.88 9.31 -9.72
N LYS A 17 -4.02 9.35 -10.74
CA LYS A 17 -3.16 10.50 -11.05
C LYS A 17 -3.45 10.91 -12.50
N ASN A 18 -3.77 12.18 -12.71
CA ASN A 18 -4.10 12.73 -14.04
C ASN A 18 -5.14 11.91 -14.83
N GLY A 19 -6.16 11.36 -14.13
CA GLY A 19 -7.23 10.58 -14.75
C GLY A 19 -6.93 9.08 -14.96
N TYR A 20 -5.71 8.61 -14.70
CA TYR A 20 -5.34 7.21 -14.87
C TYR A 20 -4.99 6.54 -13.53
N LYS A 21 -5.24 5.23 -13.44
CA LYS A 21 -4.90 4.44 -12.25
C LYS A 21 -3.46 3.95 -12.34
N ILE A 22 -2.59 4.48 -11.49
CA ILE A 22 -1.19 4.03 -11.36
C ILE A 22 -1.10 2.69 -10.59
N SER A 23 0.00 1.98 -10.76
CA SER A 23 0.32 0.76 -10.03
C SER A 23 0.58 1.02 -8.54
N SER A 24 0.54 -0.03 -7.72
CA SER A 24 0.90 0.06 -6.30
C SER A 24 2.38 0.45 -6.11
N LYS A 25 3.25 -0.07 -6.98
CA LYS A 25 4.68 0.26 -7.00
C LYS A 25 4.92 1.74 -7.28
N GLU A 26 4.34 2.28 -8.36
CA GLU A 26 4.48 3.70 -8.72
C GLU A 26 3.99 4.63 -7.60
N LEU A 27 2.90 4.26 -6.92
CA LEU A 27 2.40 5.05 -5.79
C LEU A 27 3.42 5.07 -4.63
N ILE A 28 3.94 3.90 -4.26
CA ILE A 28 4.92 3.77 -3.16
C ILE A 28 6.19 4.56 -3.50
N GLU A 29 6.73 4.39 -4.71
CA GLU A 29 7.91 5.12 -5.17
C GLU A 29 7.68 6.64 -5.16
N SER A 30 6.52 7.09 -5.64
CA SER A 30 6.16 8.52 -5.65
C SER A 30 6.06 9.11 -4.25
N LEU A 31 5.42 8.42 -3.30
CA LEU A 31 5.31 8.88 -1.91
C LEU A 31 6.68 8.89 -1.21
N TRP A 32 7.53 7.91 -1.50
CA TRP A 32 8.89 7.84 -0.97
C TRP A 32 9.75 9.03 -1.44
N LEU A 33 9.77 9.30 -2.75
CA LEU A 33 10.51 10.42 -3.33
C LEU A 33 10.03 11.78 -2.79
N GLN A 34 8.73 11.90 -2.51
CA GLN A 34 8.13 13.08 -1.88
C GLN A 34 8.32 13.14 -0.36
N LYS A 35 8.99 12.15 0.25
CA LYS A 35 9.20 12.02 1.70
C LYS A 35 7.90 11.98 2.52
N LYS A 36 6.82 11.48 1.92
CA LYS A 36 5.49 11.33 2.57
C LYS A 36 5.41 10.01 3.34
N TYR A 37 6.30 9.84 4.32
CA TYR A 37 6.47 8.56 5.04
C TYR A 37 5.24 8.15 5.86
N ASP A 38 4.51 9.11 6.44
CA ASP A 38 3.27 8.82 7.18
C ASP A 38 2.21 8.17 6.26
N LEU A 39 2.13 8.64 5.00
CA LEU A 39 1.21 8.07 4.02
C LEU A 39 1.65 6.68 3.56
N LEU A 40 2.96 6.44 3.47
CA LEU A 40 3.50 5.12 3.21
C LEU A 40 3.17 4.13 4.33
N LEU A 41 3.28 4.54 5.59
CA LEU A 41 2.87 3.73 6.73
C LEU A 41 1.38 3.42 6.70
N ILE A 42 0.54 4.43 6.44
CA ILE A 42 -0.91 4.23 6.26
C ILE A 42 -1.18 3.21 5.14
N LYS A 43 -0.46 3.29 4.02
CA LYS A 43 -0.60 2.32 2.92
C LYS A 43 -0.15 0.92 3.26
N LEU A 44 0.90 0.76 4.07
CA LEU A 44 1.30 -0.54 4.57
C LEU A 44 0.20 -1.15 5.45
N ILE A 45 -0.35 -0.38 6.40
CA ILE A 45 -1.40 -0.89 7.30
C ILE A 45 -2.71 -1.19 6.54
N ASP A 46 -3.10 -0.34 5.59
CA ASP A 46 -4.21 -0.61 4.67
C ASP A 46 -3.97 -1.92 3.90
N ARG A 47 -2.74 -2.15 3.41
CA ARG A 47 -2.41 -3.42 2.74
C ARG A 47 -2.48 -4.62 3.66
N LEU A 48 -1.99 -4.50 4.90
CA LEU A 48 -2.04 -5.56 5.90
C LEU A 48 -3.50 -6.01 6.14
N HIS A 49 -4.40 -5.05 6.35
CA HIS A 49 -5.83 -5.35 6.53
C HIS A 49 -6.45 -6.02 5.28
N ASN A 50 -6.08 -5.56 4.08
CA ASN A 50 -6.51 -6.19 2.84
C ASN A 50 -6.04 -7.64 2.70
N MET A 51 -4.83 -7.96 3.19
CA MET A 51 -4.30 -9.33 3.22
C MET A 51 -5.01 -10.19 4.27
N GLN A 52 -5.31 -9.66 5.46
CA GLN A 52 -6.06 -10.36 6.50
C GLN A 52 -7.48 -10.77 6.06
N THR A 53 -8.08 -10.03 5.13
CA THR A 53 -9.45 -10.25 4.64
C THR A 53 -9.50 -10.77 3.20
N ILE A 54 -8.36 -11.22 2.65
CA ILE A 54 -8.21 -11.54 1.23
C ILE A 54 -9.12 -12.68 0.75
N HIS A 55 -9.42 -13.64 1.63
CA HIS A 55 -10.24 -14.83 1.33
C HIS A 55 -11.68 -14.51 0.92
N ALA A 56 -12.18 -13.32 1.23
CA ALA A 56 -13.51 -12.86 0.79
C ALA A 56 -13.55 -12.43 -0.69
N LYS A 57 -12.40 -12.37 -1.38
CA LYS A 57 -12.30 -11.93 -2.77
C LYS A 57 -12.32 -13.12 -3.75
N PRO A 58 -12.72 -12.90 -5.01
CA PRO A 58 -12.55 -13.89 -6.08
C PRO A 58 -11.08 -14.24 -6.33
N ILE A 59 -10.80 -15.47 -6.80
CA ILE A 59 -9.44 -16.02 -6.94
C ILE A 59 -8.50 -15.17 -7.81
N ASP A 60 -9.00 -14.56 -8.89
CA ASP A 60 -8.21 -13.67 -9.76
C ASP A 60 -7.73 -12.42 -8.99
N LYS A 61 -8.59 -11.89 -8.12
CA LYS A 61 -8.28 -10.74 -7.27
C LYS A 61 -7.33 -11.12 -6.14
N ILE A 62 -7.45 -12.32 -5.59
CA ILE A 62 -6.53 -12.85 -4.58
C ILE A 62 -5.12 -12.90 -5.19
N GLN A 63 -4.95 -13.61 -6.31
CA GLN A 63 -3.65 -13.76 -6.97
C GLN A 63 -3.01 -12.41 -7.28
N LYS A 64 -3.78 -11.49 -7.88
CA LYS A 64 -3.30 -10.13 -8.16
C LYS A 64 -2.87 -9.39 -6.89
N THR A 65 -3.65 -9.50 -5.82
CA THR A 65 -3.36 -8.82 -4.55
C THR A 65 -2.11 -9.38 -3.89
N VAL A 66 -1.93 -10.71 -3.87
CA VAL A 66 -0.72 -11.37 -3.36
C VAL A 66 0.50 -10.93 -4.17
N THR A 67 0.43 -10.97 -5.51
CA THR A 67 1.54 -10.54 -6.38
C THR A 67 1.93 -9.08 -6.13
N GLU A 68 0.95 -8.15 -6.07
CA GLU A 68 1.23 -6.75 -5.76
C GLU A 68 1.85 -6.58 -4.36
N THR A 69 1.41 -7.39 -3.38
CA THR A 69 1.89 -7.34 -1.98
C THR A 69 3.36 -7.75 -1.90
N VAL A 70 3.71 -8.89 -2.47
CA VAL A 70 5.11 -9.37 -2.48
C VAL A 70 6.02 -8.40 -3.22
N GLN A 71 5.63 -7.98 -4.42
CA GLN A 71 6.50 -7.17 -5.29
C GLN A 71 6.69 -5.72 -4.81
N SER A 72 5.69 -5.14 -4.12
CA SER A 72 5.71 -3.71 -3.79
C SER A 72 5.72 -3.44 -2.29
N PHE A 73 4.86 -4.12 -1.51
CA PHE A 73 4.66 -3.79 -0.10
C PHE A 73 5.66 -4.49 0.81
N ILE A 74 5.93 -5.78 0.61
CA ILE A 74 6.97 -6.50 1.37
C ILE A 74 8.34 -5.91 1.05
N ALA A 75 8.64 -5.70 -0.24
CA ALA A 75 9.88 -5.05 -0.66
C ALA A 75 10.07 -3.67 -0.01
N PHE A 76 8.99 -2.88 0.10
CA PHE A 76 9.03 -1.60 0.80
C PHE A 76 9.23 -1.77 2.32
N ALA A 77 8.52 -2.69 2.97
CA ALA A 77 8.68 -2.96 4.40
C ALA A 77 10.12 -3.38 4.75
N MET A 78 10.74 -4.23 3.92
CA MET A 78 12.15 -4.60 4.02
C MET A 78 13.06 -3.37 3.92
N HIS A 79 12.85 -2.53 2.90
CA HIS A 79 13.64 -1.32 2.68
C HIS A 79 13.52 -0.34 3.84
N ALA A 80 12.31 -0.16 4.38
CA ALA A 80 12.02 0.68 5.53
C ALA A 80 12.36 0.01 6.89
N GLN A 81 12.91 -1.22 6.88
CA GLN A 81 13.29 -1.99 8.07
C GLN A 81 12.14 -2.31 9.03
N PHE A 82 10.90 -2.39 8.53
CA PHE A 82 9.73 -2.81 9.30
C PHE A 82 9.60 -4.34 9.35
N LYS A 83 10.52 -4.98 10.08
CA LYS A 83 10.66 -6.45 10.14
C LYS A 83 9.38 -7.18 10.55
N ASP A 84 8.61 -6.62 11.49
CA ASP A 84 7.36 -7.23 11.95
C ASP A 84 6.30 -7.20 10.84
N LEU A 85 6.17 -6.07 10.13
CA LEU A 85 5.23 -5.94 9.02
C LEU A 85 5.63 -6.80 7.83
N GLU A 86 6.92 -6.84 7.50
CA GLU A 86 7.47 -7.75 6.49
C GLU A 86 7.06 -9.20 6.79
N THR A 87 7.34 -9.66 8.02
CA THR A 87 7.08 -11.04 8.45
C THR A 87 5.59 -11.37 8.40
N ILE A 88 4.74 -10.51 8.98
CA ILE A 88 3.29 -10.72 9.03
C ILE A 88 2.70 -10.72 7.61
N MET A 89 3.11 -9.79 6.74
CA MET A 89 2.60 -9.74 5.36
C MET A 89 3.03 -10.96 4.56
N TYR A 90 4.26 -11.43 4.74
CA TYR A 90 4.75 -12.65 4.09
C TYR A 90 3.94 -13.88 4.50
N GLN A 91 3.58 -14.02 5.78
CA GLN A 91 2.78 -15.13 6.28
C GLN A 91 1.33 -15.14 5.76
N LEU A 92 0.80 -13.99 5.36
CA LEU A 92 -0.57 -13.85 4.83
C LEU A 92 -0.66 -14.06 3.30
N CYS A 93 0.47 -14.13 2.61
CA CYS A 93 0.54 -14.35 1.16
C CYS A 93 0.45 -15.84 0.83
#